data_AF-A0AAP0IUE7-F1
#
_entry.id   AF-A0AAP0IUE7-F1
#
_cell.length_a   1.000
_cell.length_b   1.000
_cell.length_c   1.000
_cell.angle_alpha   90.00
_cell.angle_beta   90.00
_cell.angle_gamma   90.00
#
_symmetry.space_group_name_H-M   'P 1'
#
loop_
_entity.id
_entity.type
_entity.pdbx_description
1 polymer ?
#
loop_
_entity_poly.entity_id
_entity_poly.type
_entity_poly.pdbx_seq_one_letter_code
_entity_poly.pdbx_strand_id
1 'polypeptide(L)'
;MPPSGKDRAKDWPGLQTIRQVQIKYDNQKSPACDIAISGLGWISVNQMIKQTEDSDSLSLEKVSGELHLAVHVPKQVEIFVRSSMPVGKAGAEWYEYKDLTEKEEELRPKWYF
;
A
#
# COMPACT_ATOMS: atom_id res chain seq x y z
N MET A 1 15.69 6.23 -19.71
CA MET A 1 16.33 5.38 -18.69
C MET A 1 17.19 6.23 -17.77
N PRO A 2 17.28 5.93 -16.47
CA PRO A 2 18.21 6.61 -15.59
C PRO A 2 19.64 6.43 -16.12
N PRO A 3 20.41 7.51 -16.26
CA PRO A 3 21.75 7.46 -16.81
C PRO A 3 22.68 6.73 -15.84
N SER A 4 23.41 5.74 -16.35
CA SER A 4 24.57 5.18 -15.65
C SER A 4 25.83 5.90 -16.13
N GLY A 5 26.57 6.51 -15.20
CA GLY A 5 27.82 7.24 -15.47
C GLY A 5 27.70 8.78 -15.38
N LYS A 6 28.76 9.43 -14.87
CA LYS A 6 28.79 10.86 -14.55
C LYS A 6 28.50 11.78 -15.74
N ASP A 7 28.92 11.41 -16.94
CA ASP A 7 28.76 12.26 -18.13
C ASP A 7 27.34 12.22 -18.71
N ARG A 8 26.63 11.10 -18.53
CA ARG A 8 25.23 10.93 -19.00
C ARG A 8 24.20 11.54 -18.05
N ALA A 9 24.62 11.90 -16.83
CA ALA A 9 23.76 12.51 -15.83
C ALA A 9 23.57 14.03 -16.03
N LYS A 10 24.52 14.72 -16.69
CA LYS A 10 24.52 16.19 -16.81
C LYS A 10 23.30 16.76 -17.53
N ASP A 11 22.87 16.10 -18.60
CA ASP A 11 21.73 16.53 -19.43
C ASP A 11 20.48 15.67 -19.21
N TRP A 12 20.47 14.80 -18.21
CA TRP A 12 19.31 13.96 -17.96
C TRP A 12 18.20 14.80 -17.33
N PRO A 13 17.03 14.94 -17.99
CA PRO A 13 15.98 15.81 -17.49
C PRO A 13 15.28 15.27 -16.24
N GLY A 14 15.74 14.12 -15.72
CA GLY A 14 15.30 13.55 -14.46
C GLY A 14 13.85 13.08 -14.45
N LEU A 15 13.36 12.91 -13.22
CA LEU A 15 11.97 12.60 -12.91
C LEU A 15 11.22 13.92 -12.76
N GLN A 16 10.54 14.32 -13.83
CA GLN A 16 9.96 15.66 -13.98
C GLN A 16 8.67 15.84 -13.18
N THR A 17 7.94 14.76 -12.92
CA THR A 17 6.65 14.80 -12.23
C THR A 17 6.87 14.48 -10.76
N ILE A 18 6.37 15.36 -9.90
CA ILE A 18 6.34 15.16 -8.45
C ILE A 18 4.88 15.00 -8.04
N ARG A 19 4.55 13.89 -7.40
CA ARG A 19 3.24 13.66 -6.80
C ARG A 19 3.38 13.66 -5.28
N GLN A 20 2.74 14.61 -4.63
CA GLN A 20 2.61 14.65 -3.18
C GLN A 20 1.48 13.69 -2.79
N VAL A 21 1.78 12.73 -1.92
CA VAL A 21 0.85 11.74 -1.44
C VAL A 21 0.73 11.90 0.08
N GLN A 22 -0.50 12.17 0.53
CA GLN A 22 -0.85 12.36 1.92
C GLN A 22 -1.65 11.16 2.39
N ILE A 23 -1.09 10.40 3.32
CA ILE A 23 -1.67 9.15 3.81
C ILE A 23 -1.99 9.33 5.28
N LYS A 24 -3.27 9.34 5.59
CA LYS A 24 -3.75 9.25 6.97
C LYS A 24 -3.86 7.79 7.34
N TYR A 25 -3.35 7.43 8.50
CA TYR A 25 -3.39 6.07 8.98
C TYR A 25 -3.88 6.05 10.42
N ASP A 26 -4.69 5.03 10.73
CA ASP A 26 -5.20 4.76 12.08
C ASP A 26 -4.69 3.38 12.52
N ASN A 27 -4.66 3.11 13.82
CA ASN A 27 -4.02 1.94 14.42
C ASN A 27 -4.80 0.64 14.11
N GLN A 28 -4.75 0.22 12.86
CA GLN A 28 -5.32 -1.01 12.32
C GLN A 28 -4.20 -2.02 12.06
N LYS A 29 -4.52 -3.30 12.24
CA LYS A 29 -3.62 -4.42 11.93
C LYS A 29 -3.33 -4.56 10.43
N SER A 30 -4.11 -3.90 9.58
CA SER A 30 -3.96 -3.88 8.12
C SER A 30 -3.03 -2.75 7.66
N PRO A 31 -2.39 -2.90 6.49
CA PRO A 31 -1.70 -1.81 5.81
C PRO A 31 -2.63 -0.60 5.60
N ALA A 32 -2.09 0.60 5.69
CA ALA A 32 -2.87 1.82 5.50
C ALA A 32 -3.31 1.98 4.03
N CYS A 33 -2.39 1.76 3.08
CA CYS A 33 -2.66 1.80 1.65
C CYS A 33 -1.46 1.28 0.84
N ASP A 34 -1.67 1.12 -0.47
CA ASP A 34 -0.59 0.95 -1.44
C ASP A 34 -0.48 2.19 -2.35
N ILE A 35 0.76 2.58 -2.64
CA ILE A 35 1.09 3.58 -3.65
C ILE A 35 1.46 2.83 -4.92
N ALA A 36 0.58 2.84 -5.92
CA ALA A 36 0.80 2.19 -7.20
C ALA A 36 1.51 3.15 -8.17
N ILE A 37 2.52 2.63 -8.87
CA ILE A 37 3.26 3.32 -9.92
C ILE A 37 3.13 2.50 -11.20
N SER A 38 2.45 3.07 -12.19
CA SER A 38 2.10 2.38 -13.42
C SER A 38 3.35 1.82 -14.13
N GLY A 39 3.35 0.51 -14.38
CA GLY A 39 4.43 -0.21 -15.06
C GLY A 39 5.66 -0.57 -14.20
N LEU A 40 5.67 -0.20 -12.91
CA LEU A 40 6.77 -0.54 -11.98
C LEU A 40 6.32 -1.43 -10.83
N GLY A 41 5.08 -1.26 -10.34
CA GLY A 41 4.55 -2.02 -9.23
C GLY A 41 3.89 -1.12 -8.19
N TRP A 42 3.92 -1.52 -6.93
CA TRP A 42 3.37 -0.75 -5.82
C TRP A 42 4.23 -0.84 -4.57
N ILE A 43 4.12 0.19 -3.73
CA ILE A 43 4.75 0.27 -2.41
C ILE A 43 3.64 0.17 -1.38
N SER A 44 3.73 -0.82 -0.49
CA SER A 44 2.76 -0.98 0.60
C SER A 44 3.20 -0.16 1.82
N VAL A 45 2.26 0.58 2.41
CA VAL A 45 2.50 1.42 3.57
C VAL A 45 1.93 0.75 4.81
N ASN A 46 2.81 0.15 5.61
CA ASN A 46 2.48 -0.56 6.83
C ASN A 46 2.90 0.25 8.07
N GLN A 47 2.10 0.18 9.12
CA GLN A 47 2.51 0.68 10.43
C GLN A 47 3.34 -0.39 11.14
N MET A 48 4.52 -0.03 11.61
CA MET A 48 5.19 -0.84 12.63
C MET A 48 4.58 -0.49 13.98
N ILE A 49 3.78 -1.40 14.53
CA ILE A 49 3.37 -1.31 15.93
C ILE A 49 4.65 -1.52 16.74
N LYS A 50 5.21 -0.44 17.31
CA LYS A 50 6.26 -0.56 18.32
C LYS A 50 5.62 -1.18 19.55
N GLN A 51 5.92 -2.44 19.84
CA GLN A 51 5.70 -3.01 21.16
C GLN A 51 6.76 -2.40 22.06
N THR A 52 6.38 -1.41 22.87
CA THR A 52 7.24 -0.95 23.95
C THR A 52 7.15 -2.00 25.05
N GLU A 53 8.24 -2.73 25.29
CA GLU A 53 8.37 -3.66 26.41
C GLU A 53 8.48 -2.87 27.72
N ASP A 54 7.36 -2.36 28.22
CA ASP A 54 7.27 -1.90 29.61
C ASP A 54 5.98 -2.44 30.24
N SER A 55 6.17 -2.95 31.46
CA SER A 55 5.29 -3.81 32.24
C SER A 55 3.81 -3.37 32.36
N ASP A 56 2.92 -4.36 32.26
CA ASP A 56 1.59 -4.45 32.88
C ASP A 56 0.46 -3.49 32.48
N SER A 57 0.57 -2.80 31.34
CA SER A 57 -0.64 -2.39 30.62
C SER A 57 -0.42 -2.42 29.12
N LEU A 58 -1.11 -3.33 28.42
CA LEU A 58 -1.23 -3.29 26.96
C LEU A 58 -2.13 -2.11 26.55
N SER A 59 -1.69 -0.88 26.83
CA SER A 59 -2.26 0.30 26.20
C SER A 59 -1.73 0.33 24.78
N LEU A 60 -2.51 -0.22 23.85
CA LEU A 60 -2.33 0.01 22.42
C LEU A 60 -2.61 1.50 22.17
N GLU A 61 -1.63 2.37 22.41
CA GLU A 61 -1.76 3.78 22.11
C GLU A 61 -2.18 3.90 20.65
N LYS A 62 -3.33 4.55 20.40
CA LYS A 62 -3.79 4.82 19.04
C LYS A 62 -2.78 5.75 18.39
N VAL A 63 -1.78 5.18 17.71
CA VAL A 63 -0.86 5.92 16.86
C VAL A 63 -1.61 6.26 15.58
N SER A 64 -2.53 7.22 15.67
CA SER A 64 -3.06 7.87 14.48
C SER A 64 -2.02 8.88 14.00
N GLY A 65 -1.74 8.85 12.71
CA GLY A 65 -0.67 9.66 12.15
C GLY A 65 -0.88 9.94 10.69
N GLU A 66 0.05 10.74 10.17
CA GLU A 66 0.00 11.22 8.81
C GLU A 66 1.38 11.08 8.17
N LEU A 67 1.42 10.42 7.02
CA LEU A 67 2.62 10.22 6.24
C LEU A 67 2.54 11.06 4.97
N HIS A 68 3.52 11.94 4.76
CA HIS A 68 3.68 12.71 3.54
C HIS A 68 4.85 12.16 2.73
N LEU A 69 4.56 11.76 1.49
CA LEU A 69 5.55 11.23 0.56
C LEU A 69 5.56 12.06 -0.72
N ALA A 70 6.76 12.44 -1.15
CA ALA A 70 6.98 13.02 -2.48
C ALA A 70 7.48 11.92 -3.41
N VAL A 71 6.64 11.49 -4.35
CA VAL A 71 7.01 10.46 -5.33
C VAL A 71 7.39 11.13 -6.63
N HIS A 72 8.61 10.87 -7.08
CA HIS A 72 9.17 11.40 -8.31
C HIS A 72 9.05 10.34 -9.42
N VAL A 73 8.42 10.69 -10.54
CA VAL A 73 8.25 9.79 -11.70
C VAL A 73 8.49 10.51 -13.02
N PRO A 74 8.74 9.78 -14.12
CA PRO A 74 8.73 10.36 -15.46
C PRO A 74 7.35 10.95 -15.80
N LYS A 75 7.32 11.94 -16.71
CA LYS A 75 6.10 12.69 -17.06
C LYS A 75 4.90 11.84 -17.47
N GLN A 76 5.13 10.70 -18.12
CA GLN A 76 4.08 9.83 -18.65
C GLN A 76 3.66 8.70 -17.68
N VAL A 77 4.26 8.65 -16.49
CA VAL A 77 3.97 7.60 -15.51
C VAL A 77 2.98 8.11 -14.48
N GLU A 78 1.88 7.38 -14.32
CA GLU A 78 0.84 7.69 -13.36
C GLU A 78 1.14 7.10 -11.98
N ILE A 79 0.72 7.82 -10.95
CA ILE A 79 0.80 7.40 -9.55
C ILE A 79 -0.59 7.55 -8.94
N PHE A 80 -1.05 6.54 -8.21
CA PHE A 80 -2.30 6.61 -7.47
C PHE A 80 -2.22 5.82 -6.17
N VAL A 81 -3.03 6.25 -5.20
CA VAL A 81 -3.22 5.54 -3.94
C VAL A 81 -4.38 4.59 -4.09
N ARG A 82 -4.22 3.36 -3.63
CA ARG A 82 -5.29 2.36 -3.56
C ARG A 82 -5.29 1.66 -2.21
N SER A 83 -6.40 1.03 -1.87
CA SER A 83 -6.46 0.12 -0.73
C SER A 83 -5.44 -1.00 -0.90
N SER A 84 -4.79 -1.38 0.20
CA SER A 84 -3.74 -2.39 0.11
C SER A 84 -4.30 -3.75 -0.27
N MET A 85 -3.59 -4.43 -1.17
CA MET A 85 -3.97 -5.79 -1.54
C MET A 85 -3.48 -6.78 -0.47
N PRO A 86 -4.34 -7.71 -0.01
CA PRO A 86 -3.95 -8.76 0.93
C PRO A 86 -3.12 -9.82 0.21
N VAL A 87 -1.85 -9.53 -0.06
CA VAL A 87 -0.91 -10.45 -0.71
C VAL A 87 0.00 -11.12 0.32
N GLY A 88 0.23 -12.43 0.17
CA GLY A 88 1.12 -13.20 1.05
C GLY A 88 0.46 -13.69 2.34
N LYS A 89 1.28 -14.20 3.27
CA LYS A 89 0.80 -14.93 4.47
C LYS A 89 -0.01 -14.06 5.44
N ALA A 90 0.31 -12.78 5.55
CA ALA A 90 -0.42 -11.83 6.39
C ALA A 90 -1.74 -11.36 5.75
N GLY A 91 -1.94 -11.54 4.44
CA GLY A 91 -3.17 -11.15 3.75
C GLY A 91 -4.41 -11.89 4.25
N ALA A 92 -4.25 -13.15 4.70
CA ALA A 92 -5.32 -13.94 5.29
C ALA A 92 -5.81 -13.40 6.64
N GLU A 93 -4.99 -12.61 7.35
CA GLU A 93 -5.35 -11.99 8.63
C GLU A 93 -6.04 -10.64 8.46
N TRP A 94 -5.91 -10.01 7.28
CA TRP A 94 -6.46 -8.67 7.00
C TRP A 94 -7.82 -8.71 6.31
N TYR A 95 -8.11 -9.77 5.57
CA TYR A 95 -9.37 -9.93 4.86
C TYR A 95 -10.26 -10.92 5.60
N GLU A 96 -11.35 -10.42 6.17
CA GLU A 96 -12.42 -11.27 6.69
C GLU A 96 -13.32 -11.66 5.51
N TYR A 97 -13.21 -12.92 5.05
CA TYR A 97 -14.16 -13.44 4.07
C TYR A 97 -15.53 -13.48 4.74
N LYS A 98 -16.45 -12.64 4.25
CA LYS A 98 -17.85 -12.77 4.63
C LYS A 98 -18.35 -14.10 4.07
N ASP A 99 -18.74 -15.02 4.96
CA ASP A 99 -19.39 -16.24 4.54
C ASP A 99 -20.62 -15.90 3.70
N LEU A 100 -20.73 -16.55 2.55
CA LEU A 100 -21.87 -16.38 1.67
C LEU A 100 -23.10 -16.93 2.38
N THR A 101 -24.19 -16.18 2.30
CA THR A 101 -25.48 -16.73 2.69
C THR A 101 -25.89 -17.81 1.68
N GLU A 102 -26.69 -18.79 2.11
CA GLU A 102 -27.20 -19.87 1.26
C GLU A 102 -27.80 -19.36 -0.06
N LYS A 103 -28.48 -18.21 0.00
CA LYS A 103 -29.07 -17.54 -1.17
C LYS A 103 -28.02 -17.02 -2.16
N GLU A 104 -26.88 -16.52 -1.68
CA GLU A 104 -25.80 -16.01 -2.53
C GLU A 104 -24.98 -17.17 -3.13
N GLU A 105 -24.86 -18.29 -2.41
CA GLU A 105 -24.22 -19.51 -2.90
C GLU A 105 -25.02 -20.13 -4.07
N GLU A 106 -26.36 -20.16 -3.96
CA GLU A 106 -27.24 -20.68 -5.02
C GLU A 106 -27.21 -19.84 -6.31
N LEU A 107 -26.96 -18.54 -6.19
CA LEU A 107 -26.90 -17.60 -7.32
C LEU A 107 -25.56 -17.62 -8.05
N ARG A 108 -24.52 -18.28 -7.51
CA ARG A 108 -23.25 -18.39 -8.22
C ARG A 108 -23.44 -19.18 -9.51
N PRO A 109 -22.77 -18.77 -10.61
CA PRO A 109 -22.75 -19.55 -11.84
C PRO A 109 -22.16 -20.93 -11.56
N LYS A 110 -23.00 -21.96 -11.69
CA LYS A 110 -22.60 -23.35 -11.54
C LYS A 110 -21.79 -23.78 -12.76
N TRP A 111 -20.55 -24.21 -12.53
CA TRP A 111 -19.75 -24.81 -13.58
C TRP A 111 -20.19 -26.27 -13.75
N TYR A 112 -20.80 -26.58 -14.89
CA TYR A 112 -21.07 -27.95 -15.29
C TYR A 112 -19.88 -28.38 -16.17
N PHE A 113 -18.97 -29.17 -15.59
CA PHE A 113 -17.90 -29.83 -16.33
C PHE A 113 -18.38 -31.18 -16.88
#